data_AF-A0A6G1RSQ9-F1
#
_entry.id   AF-A0A6G1RSQ9-F1
#
_cell.length_a   1.000
_cell.length_b   1.000
_cell.length_c   1.000
_cell.angle_alpha   90.00
_cell.angle_beta   90.00
_cell.angle_gamma   90.00
#
_symmetry.space_group_name_H-M   'P 1'
#
loop_
_entity.id
_entity.type
_entity.pdbx_description
1 polymer ?
#
loop_
_entity_poly.entity_id
_entity_poly.type
_entity_poly.pdbx_seq_one_letter_code
_entity_poly.pdbx_strand_id
1 'polypeptide(L)'
;LSLLQIWITRLVGSILGENRKVSSSTKDACFASAVECLQQISTTFTPADKLKVIQQTFEEISQNVLETLQEDFLWSMDDLFPVFLYVVLRARIRNLGSEVHLIEDLMDPYLQHGEQGIMFTTLKACYYQIQHEKLT
;
A
#
# COMPACT_ATOMS: atom_id res chain seq x y z
N LEU A 1 -17.84 -3.49 -10.10
CA LEU A 1 -17.24 -3.37 -8.75
C LEU A 1 -15.74 -3.32 -8.97
N SER A 2 -15.03 -2.28 -8.53
CA SER A 2 -13.57 -2.23 -8.66
C SER A 2 -12.98 -3.46 -7.95
N LEU A 3 -11.91 -4.03 -8.52
CA LEU A 3 -11.17 -5.15 -7.91
C LEU A 3 -10.77 -4.86 -6.45
N LEU A 4 -10.64 -3.58 -6.16
CA LEU A 4 -10.27 -2.99 -4.89
C LEU A 4 -11.39 -3.01 -3.84
N GLN A 5 -12.65 -2.82 -4.25
CA GLN A 5 -13.81 -2.98 -3.37
C GLN A 5 -14.05 -4.45 -2.99
N ILE A 6 -13.75 -5.38 -3.91
CA ILE A 6 -13.73 -6.83 -3.62
C ILE A 6 -12.62 -7.13 -2.61
N TRP A 7 -11.48 -6.47 -2.75
CA TRP A 7 -10.32 -6.56 -1.87
C TRP A 7 -10.61 -6.09 -0.45
N ILE A 8 -11.23 -4.92 -0.26
CA ILE A 8 -11.64 -4.43 1.07
C ILE A 8 -12.69 -5.35 1.70
N THR A 9 -13.66 -5.83 0.91
CA THR A 9 -14.68 -6.76 1.40
C THR A 9 -14.06 -8.11 1.80
N ARG A 10 -13.02 -8.56 1.08
CA ARG A 10 -12.22 -9.75 1.38
C ARG A 10 -11.28 -9.55 2.60
N LEU A 11 -10.66 -8.39 2.73
CA LEU A 11 -9.80 -7.98 3.86
C LEU A 11 -10.58 -7.94 5.18
N VAL A 12 -11.79 -7.37 5.15
CA VAL A 12 -12.66 -7.25 6.34
C VAL A 12 -13.37 -8.58 6.64
N GLY A 13 -13.55 -9.46 5.65
CA GLY A 13 -14.20 -10.76 5.79
C GLY A 13 -13.34 -11.88 6.39
N SER A 14 -12.03 -11.70 6.52
CA SER A 14 -11.09 -12.79 6.81
C SER A 14 -10.23 -12.54 8.04
N ILE A 15 -10.84 -12.78 9.20
CA ILE A 15 -10.14 -12.94 10.49
C ILE A 15 -9.62 -14.39 10.66
N LEU A 16 -9.83 -15.28 9.68
CA LEU A 16 -9.50 -16.70 9.79
C LEU A 16 -9.01 -17.28 8.45
N GLY A 17 -7.68 -17.39 8.27
CA GLY A 17 -7.09 -18.00 7.07
C GLY A 17 -5.59 -18.23 7.19
N GLU A 18 -5.11 -19.37 6.70
CA GLU A 18 -3.86 -20.05 7.04
C GLU A 18 -2.57 -19.37 6.49
N ASN A 19 -1.51 -19.36 7.31
CA ASN A 19 -0.25 -18.63 7.10
C ASN A 19 0.67 -19.31 6.07
N ARG A 20 0.80 -18.76 4.85
CA ARG A 20 1.88 -19.15 3.91
C ARG A 20 2.84 -18.00 3.66
N LYS A 21 4.06 -18.17 4.17
CA LYS A 21 5.16 -17.18 4.13
C LYS A 21 5.68 -16.97 2.70
N VAL A 22 5.56 -15.75 2.20
CA VAL A 22 6.31 -15.28 1.01
C VAL A 22 7.81 -15.24 1.35
N SER A 23 8.63 -16.02 0.66
CA SER A 23 10.09 -16.10 0.88
C SER A 23 10.82 -14.80 0.52
N SER A 24 11.96 -14.54 1.17
CA SER A 24 12.69 -13.25 1.09
C SER A 24 13.42 -13.02 -0.24
N SER A 25 13.78 -14.07 -0.99
CA SER A 25 14.61 -13.95 -2.20
C SER A 25 13.85 -13.60 -3.48
N THR A 26 12.51 -13.65 -3.46
CA THR A 26 11.65 -13.36 -4.63
C THR A 26 11.06 -11.94 -4.60
N LYS A 27 11.18 -11.23 -3.46
CA LYS A 27 10.49 -9.94 -3.22
C LYS A 27 10.97 -8.79 -4.10
N ASP A 28 12.24 -8.79 -4.47
CA ASP A 28 12.87 -7.71 -5.25
C ASP A 28 12.39 -7.63 -6.70
N ALA A 29 12.10 -8.78 -7.33
CA ALA A 29 11.54 -8.82 -8.67
C ALA A 29 10.01 -8.74 -8.65
N CYS A 30 9.37 -9.31 -7.61
CA CYS A 30 7.91 -9.45 -7.54
C CYS A 30 7.17 -8.12 -7.41
N PHE A 31 7.77 -7.06 -6.86
CA PHE A 31 7.06 -5.79 -6.60
C PHE A 31 7.71 -4.56 -7.23
N ALA A 32 8.52 -4.74 -8.29
CA ALA A 32 9.20 -3.63 -8.96
C ALA A 32 8.21 -2.59 -9.50
N SER A 33 7.11 -3.02 -10.14
CA SER A 33 6.08 -2.12 -10.69
C SER A 33 5.39 -1.29 -9.60
N ALA A 34 5.05 -1.91 -8.47
CA ALA A 34 4.47 -1.22 -7.31
C ALA A 34 5.44 -0.18 -6.73
N VAL A 35 6.74 -0.50 -6.67
CA VAL A 35 7.77 0.43 -6.20
C VAL A 35 7.89 1.65 -7.13
N GLU A 36 7.95 1.42 -8.43
CA GLU A 36 8.02 2.49 -9.45
C GLU A 36 6.75 3.35 -9.48
N CYS A 37 5.59 2.72 -9.29
CA CYS A 37 4.31 3.41 -9.14
C CYS A 37 4.34 4.36 -7.94
N LEU A 38 4.70 3.85 -6.76
CA LEU A 38 4.70 4.64 -5.54
C LEU A 38 5.71 5.81 -5.59
N GLN A 39 6.82 5.66 -6.32
CA GLN A 39 7.77 6.76 -6.55
C GLN A 39 7.14 7.98 -7.22
N GLN A 40 6.08 7.80 -8.01
CA GLN A 40 5.34 8.91 -8.63
C GLN A 40 4.61 9.80 -7.62
N ILE A 41 4.51 9.41 -6.35
CA ILE A 41 3.94 10.27 -5.33
C ILE A 41 4.75 11.57 -5.19
N SER A 42 6.07 11.53 -5.45
CA SER A 42 6.94 12.72 -5.37
C SER A 42 6.81 13.66 -6.58
N THR A 43 6.19 13.19 -7.68
CA THR A 43 6.04 13.94 -8.94
C THR A 43 4.61 14.42 -9.19
N THR A 44 3.68 14.07 -8.31
CA THR A 44 2.29 14.55 -8.31
C THR A 44 2.13 15.75 -7.37
N PHE A 45 1.15 16.62 -7.66
CA PHE A 45 1.03 17.91 -6.95
C PHE A 45 -0.24 18.04 -6.11
N THR A 46 -1.32 17.36 -6.48
CA THR A 46 -2.59 17.46 -5.75
C THR A 46 -2.79 16.27 -4.79
N PRO A 47 -3.50 16.44 -3.66
CA PRO A 47 -3.84 15.33 -2.77
C PRO A 47 -4.58 14.21 -3.49
N ALA A 48 -5.51 14.57 -4.39
CA ALA A 48 -6.27 13.59 -5.18
C ALA A 48 -5.36 12.76 -6.10
N ASP A 49 -4.38 13.37 -6.77
CA ASP A 49 -3.45 12.63 -7.61
C ASP A 49 -2.49 11.76 -6.80
N LYS A 50 -2.07 12.21 -5.62
CA LYS A 50 -1.27 11.38 -4.69
C LYS A 50 -2.07 10.18 -4.18
N LEU A 51 -3.34 10.38 -3.83
CA LEU A 51 -4.24 9.27 -3.44
C LEU A 51 -4.41 8.26 -4.57
N LYS A 52 -4.48 8.69 -5.83
CA LYS A 52 -4.49 7.79 -6.99
C LYS A 52 -3.20 6.99 -7.12
N VAL A 53 -2.03 7.60 -6.91
CA VAL A 53 -0.76 6.87 -6.91
C VAL A 53 -0.74 5.79 -5.84
N ILE A 54 -1.22 6.11 -4.63
CA ILE A 54 -1.32 5.13 -3.54
C ILE A 54 -2.25 3.99 -3.96
N GLN A 55 -3.43 4.30 -4.48
CA GLN A 55 -4.40 3.32 -4.97
C GLN A 55 -3.80 2.38 -6.03
N GLN A 56 -3.16 2.95 -7.06
CA GLN A 56 -2.50 2.18 -8.12
C GLN A 56 -1.39 1.29 -7.57
N THR A 57 -0.66 1.73 -6.54
CA THR A 57 0.35 0.91 -5.88
C THR A 57 -0.26 -0.36 -5.25
N PHE A 58 -1.44 -0.26 -4.63
CA PHE A 58 -2.16 -1.44 -4.11
C PHE A 58 -2.62 -2.37 -5.23
N GLU A 59 -3.06 -1.81 -6.36
CA GLU A 59 -3.46 -2.58 -7.55
C GLU A 59 -2.26 -3.36 -8.12
N GLU A 60 -1.09 -2.72 -8.25
CA GLU A 60 0.16 -3.35 -8.70
C GLU A 60 0.61 -4.48 -7.77
N ILE A 61 0.53 -4.29 -6.45
CA ILE A 61 0.82 -5.38 -5.48
C ILE A 61 -0.11 -6.57 -5.68
N SER A 62 -1.40 -6.28 -5.89
CA SER A 62 -2.42 -7.31 -6.07
C SER A 62 -2.21 -8.10 -7.36
N GLN A 63 -1.90 -7.43 -8.47
CA GLN A 63 -1.63 -8.05 -9.76
C GLN A 63 -0.39 -8.95 -9.70
N ASN A 64 0.71 -8.46 -9.14
CA ASN A 64 1.95 -9.22 -9.00
C ASN A 64 1.76 -10.52 -8.19
N VAL A 65 0.93 -10.48 -7.14
CA VAL A 65 0.59 -11.67 -6.36
C VAL A 65 -0.31 -12.64 -7.12
N LEU A 66 -1.30 -12.14 -7.87
CA LEU A 66 -2.15 -12.99 -8.70
C LEU A 66 -1.35 -13.75 -9.77
N GLU A 67 -0.42 -13.06 -10.44
CA GLU A 67 0.46 -13.67 -11.46
C GLU A 67 1.42 -14.71 -10.86
N THR A 68 1.92 -14.47 -9.65
CA THR A 68 2.90 -15.34 -9.00
C THR A 68 2.26 -16.58 -8.37
N LEU A 69 1.07 -16.45 -7.78
CA LEU A 69 0.45 -17.51 -6.96
C LEU A 69 -0.64 -18.31 -7.68
N GLN A 70 -1.14 -17.87 -8.84
CA GLN A 70 -2.13 -18.59 -9.68
C GLN A 70 -3.38 -19.13 -8.93
N GLU A 71 -3.70 -18.61 -7.75
CA GLU A 71 -4.86 -18.99 -6.96
C GLU A 71 -5.60 -17.76 -6.44
N ASP A 72 -6.86 -17.94 -6.08
CA ASP A 72 -7.71 -16.98 -5.37
C ASP A 72 -7.15 -16.71 -3.95
N PHE A 73 -6.01 -16.02 -3.88
CA PHE A 73 -5.38 -15.65 -2.62
C PHE A 73 -6.18 -14.55 -1.93
N LEU A 74 -6.43 -14.75 -0.64
CA LEU A 74 -7.22 -13.87 0.20
C LEU A 74 -6.30 -13.10 1.12
N TRP A 75 -6.20 -11.80 0.92
CA TRP A 75 -5.31 -10.95 1.70
C TRP A 75 -5.87 -10.65 3.09
N SER A 76 -5.09 -10.95 4.12
CA SER A 76 -5.27 -10.35 5.45
C SER A 76 -4.40 -9.09 5.57
N MET A 77 -4.67 -8.25 6.57
CA MET A 77 -3.78 -7.12 6.89
C MET A 77 -2.40 -7.58 7.35
N ASP A 78 -2.29 -8.74 8.00
CA ASP A 78 -1.01 -9.31 8.43
C ASP A 78 -0.14 -9.73 7.24
N ASP A 79 -0.76 -10.09 6.11
CA ASP A 79 -0.06 -10.40 4.87
C ASP A 79 0.26 -9.12 4.07
N LEU A 80 -0.73 -8.22 3.94
CA LEU A 80 -0.62 -7.02 3.12
C LEU A 80 0.35 -5.99 3.71
N PHE A 81 0.25 -5.70 5.00
CA PHE A 81 1.00 -4.60 5.60
C PHE A 81 2.52 -4.78 5.45
N PRO A 82 3.12 -5.96 5.72
CA PRO A 82 4.55 -6.17 5.49
C PRO A 82 4.97 -6.02 4.03
N VAL A 83 4.10 -6.40 3.07
CA VAL A 83 4.38 -6.23 1.63
C VAL A 83 4.34 -4.76 1.25
N PHE A 84 3.33 -4.03 1.70
CA PHE A 84 3.23 -2.59 1.42
C PHE A 84 4.37 -1.80 2.09
N LEU A 85 4.71 -2.13 3.35
CA LEU A 85 5.86 -1.54 4.05
C LEU A 85 7.17 -1.80 3.28
N TYR A 86 7.35 -3.00 2.74
CA TYR A 86 8.49 -3.31 1.88
C TYR A 86 8.52 -2.41 0.63
N VAL A 87 7.38 -2.23 -0.05
CA VAL A 87 7.27 -1.34 -1.22
C VAL A 87 7.62 0.11 -0.84
N VAL A 88 7.11 0.63 0.28
CA VAL A 88 7.40 1.98 0.79
C VAL A 88 8.91 2.16 1.06
N LEU A 89 9.54 1.19 1.72
CA LEU A 89 10.99 1.20 2.00
C LEU A 89 11.81 1.21 0.69
N ARG A 90 11.39 0.40 -0.30
CA ARG A 90 12.07 0.27 -1.59
C ARG A 90 11.87 1.45 -2.52
N ALA A 91 10.75 2.17 -2.39
CA ALA A 91 10.49 3.40 -3.14
C ALA A 91 11.49 4.51 -2.81
N ARG A 92 12.10 4.49 -1.60
CA ARG A 92 13.13 5.46 -1.17
C ARG A 92 12.70 6.92 -1.33
N ILE A 93 11.44 7.21 -1.01
CA ILE A 93 10.86 8.54 -1.10
C ILE A 93 11.55 9.45 -0.07
N ARG A 94 12.33 10.43 -0.55
CA ARG A 94 13.19 11.28 0.30
C ARG A 94 12.39 12.07 1.33
N ASN A 95 11.28 12.68 0.90
CA ASN A 95 10.47 13.59 1.71
C ASN A 95 9.10 12.97 2.03
N LEU A 96 9.04 11.66 2.31
CA LEU A 96 7.77 10.94 2.52
C LEU A 96 6.88 11.62 3.57
N GLY A 97 7.47 12.16 4.64
CA GLY A 97 6.73 12.90 5.66
C GLY A 97 5.98 14.10 5.09
N SER A 98 6.60 14.87 4.18
CA SER A 98 5.95 16.01 3.51
C SER A 98 4.80 15.57 2.62
N GLU A 99 4.96 14.45 1.91
CA GLU A 99 3.90 13.89 1.07
C GLU A 99 2.69 13.45 1.91
N VAL A 100 2.95 12.81 3.05
CA VAL A 100 1.92 12.40 4.01
C VAL A 100 1.18 13.60 4.58
N HIS A 101 1.89 14.62 5.06
CA HIS A 101 1.25 15.81 5.63
C HIS A 101 0.42 16.58 4.58
N LEU A 102 0.91 16.69 3.33
CA LEU A 102 0.14 17.34 2.27
C LEU A 102 -1.22 16.67 2.05
N ILE A 103 -1.25 15.33 2.02
CA ILE A 103 -2.50 14.59 1.86
C ILE A 103 -3.37 14.75 3.12
N GLU A 104 -2.79 14.62 4.31
CA GLU A 104 -3.52 14.73 5.58
C GLU A 104 -4.19 16.10 5.76
N ASP A 105 -3.49 17.18 5.41
CA ASP A 105 -3.96 18.55 5.60
C ASP A 105 -4.97 18.99 4.52
N LEU A 106 -4.86 18.47 3.29
CA LEU A 106 -5.56 19.00 2.12
C LEU A 106 -6.49 18.02 1.41
N MET A 107 -6.59 16.75 1.84
CA MET A 107 -7.54 15.81 1.23
C MET A 107 -8.99 16.21 1.49
N ASP A 108 -9.87 15.96 0.51
CA ASP A 108 -11.31 16.14 0.67
C ASP A 108 -11.83 15.28 1.85
N PRO A 109 -12.50 15.86 2.86
CA PRO A 109 -13.06 15.13 3.99
C PRO A 109 -13.97 13.96 3.59
N TYR A 110 -14.64 14.04 2.44
CA TYR A 110 -15.48 12.96 1.93
C TYR A 110 -14.67 11.69 1.61
N LEU A 111 -13.40 11.83 1.22
CA LEU A 111 -12.53 10.69 0.89
C LEU A 111 -11.91 10.02 2.13
N GLN A 112 -11.90 10.69 3.29
CA GLN A 112 -11.25 10.19 4.50
C GLN A 112 -11.80 8.86 4.99
N HIS A 113 -13.09 8.63 4.83
CA HIS A 113 -13.78 7.41 5.27
C HIS A 113 -14.00 6.40 4.13
N GLY A 114 -13.56 6.74 2.92
CA GLY A 114 -13.62 5.87 1.76
C GLY A 114 -12.40 4.97 1.63
N GLU A 115 -12.38 4.17 0.57
CA GLU A 115 -11.28 3.28 0.20
C GLU A 115 -9.91 3.99 0.16
N GLN A 116 -9.84 5.16 -0.49
CA GLN A 116 -8.61 5.94 -0.58
C GLN A 116 -8.13 6.45 0.79
N GLY A 117 -9.06 6.78 1.70
CA GLY A 117 -8.72 7.16 3.08
C GLY A 117 -8.16 5.99 3.89
N ILE A 118 -8.67 4.78 3.68
CA ILE A 118 -8.13 3.56 4.29
C ILE A 118 -6.70 3.29 3.78
N MET A 119 -6.48 3.32 2.47
CA MET A 119 -5.16 3.14 1.87
C MET A 119 -4.15 4.18 2.36
N PHE A 120 -4.58 5.44 2.44
CA PHE A 120 -3.75 6.51 2.98
C PHE A 120 -3.40 6.26 4.45
N THR A 121 -4.33 5.79 5.25
CA THR A 121 -4.07 5.39 6.64
C THR A 121 -3.02 4.28 6.73
N THR A 122 -3.03 3.31 5.81
CA THR A 122 -1.99 2.28 5.72
C THR A 122 -0.61 2.86 5.37
N LEU A 123 -0.54 3.85 4.46
CA LEU A 123 0.71 4.58 4.17
C LEU A 123 1.22 5.35 5.39
N LYS A 124 0.33 6.03 6.12
CA LYS A 124 0.68 6.71 7.38
C LYS A 124 1.26 5.72 8.39
N ALA A 125 0.62 4.57 8.57
CA ALA A 125 1.12 3.52 9.47
C ALA A 125 2.53 3.04 9.07
N CYS A 126 2.79 2.84 7.77
CA CYS A 126 4.14 2.52 7.28
C CYS A 126 5.15 3.63 7.60
N TYR A 127 4.78 4.89 7.37
CA TYR A 127 5.62 6.03 7.70
C TYR A 127 5.97 6.09 9.19
N TYR A 128 4.97 5.91 10.08
CA TYR A 128 5.19 5.87 11.53
C TYR A 128 6.11 4.71 11.95
N GLN A 129 5.91 3.52 11.38
CA GLN A 129 6.77 2.36 11.63
C GLN A 129 8.24 2.66 11.28
N ILE A 130 8.48 3.24 10.10
CA ILE A 130 9.83 3.61 9.64
C ILE A 130 10.47 4.67 10.54
N GLN A 131 9.70 5.64 11.04
CA GLN A 131 10.20 6.66 11.95
C GLN A 131 10.65 6.04 13.29
N HIS A 132 9.86 5.14 13.85
CA HIS A 132 10.18 4.51 15.13
C HIS A 132 11.38 3.55 15.05
N GLU A 133 11.54 2.80 13.94
CA GLU A 133 12.71 1.92 13.75
C GLU A 133 14.04 2.68 13.63
N LYS A 134 14.03 3.92 13.14
CA LYS A 134 15.24 4.76 13.04
C LYS A 134 15.73 5.32 14.38
N LEU A 135 14.91 5.24 15.43
CA LEU A 135 15.21 5.81 16.75
C LEU A 135 15.81 4.78 17.73
N THR A 136 16.18 3.59 17.25
CA THR A 136 16.85 2.54 18.03
C THR A 136 18.24 2.27 17.49
#